data_AF-A0A3M8G634-F1
#
_entry.id   AF-A0A3M8G634-F1
#
_cell.length_a   1.000
_cell.length_b   1.000
_cell.length_c   1.000
_cell.angle_alpha   90.00
_cell.angle_beta   90.00
_cell.angle_gamma   90.00
#
_symmetry.space_group_name_H-M   'P 1'
#
loop_
_entity.id
_entity.type
_entity.pdbx_description
1 polymer ?
#
loop_
_entity_poly.entity_id
_entity_poly.type
_entity_poly.pdbx_seq_one_letter_code
_entity_poly.pdbx_strand_id
1 'polypeptide(L)' 'MKSKSYRLSERYLPKKYREYIGLGAEIAATLAVPLFVGYLFDQYFGTSPWLLLAGAFVGILLFFNSIFRIARKLNKKE' A
#
# COMPACT_ATOMS: atom_id res chain seq x y z
N MET A 1 -10.34 -45.74 -2.47
CA MET A 1 -9.27 -44.98 -1.78
C MET A 1 -8.69 -43.93 -2.74
N LYS A 2 -9.31 -42.74 -2.87
CA LYS A 2 -8.80 -41.55 -3.58
C LYS A 2 -9.86 -40.43 -3.48
N SER A 3 -9.80 -39.58 -2.46
CA SER A 3 -10.62 -38.35 -2.45
C SER A 3 -10.16 -37.22 -1.52
N LYS A 4 -9.02 -37.36 -0.82
CA LYS A 4 -8.63 -36.42 0.24
C LYS A 4 -7.50 -35.44 -0.11
N SER A 5 -7.18 -35.26 -1.39
CA SER A 5 -6.04 -34.40 -1.81
C SER A 5 -6.41 -33.00 -2.32
N TYR A 6 -7.68 -32.59 -2.27
CA TYR A 6 -8.13 -31.29 -2.83
C TYR A 6 -8.60 -30.26 -1.79
N ARG A 7 -8.08 -30.28 -0.55
CA ARG A 7 -8.45 -29.27 0.47
C ARG A 7 -7.31 -28.76 1.35
N LEU A 8 -6.07 -28.90 0.88
CA LEU A 8 -4.88 -28.50 1.63
C LEU A 8 -4.37 -27.09 1.29
N SER A 9 -4.92 -26.42 0.26
CA SER A 9 -4.49 -25.09 -0.16
C SER A 9 -5.13 -23.92 0.60
N GLU A 10 -6.20 -24.13 1.37
CA GLU A 10 -6.89 -23.07 2.12
C GLU A 10 -6.17 -22.63 3.40
N ARG A 11 -5.04 -23.28 3.76
CA ARG A 11 -4.46 -23.19 5.12
C ARG A 11 -3.04 -22.61 5.20
N TYR A 12 -2.55 -21.89 4.19
CA TYR A 12 -1.20 -21.31 4.25
C TYR A 12 -1.17 -19.86 4.77
N LEU A 13 -2.25 -19.08 4.65
CA LEU A 13 -2.35 -17.75 5.29
C LEU A 13 -3.73 -17.59 5.96
N PRO A 14 -3.83 -17.56 7.30
CA PRO A 14 -5.08 -17.26 7.98
C PRO A 14 -5.61 -15.90 7.52
N LYS A 15 -6.94 -15.72 7.43
CA LYS A 15 -7.59 -14.49 6.88
C LYS A 15 -6.99 -13.19 7.43
N LYS A 16 -6.62 -13.18 8.70
CA LYS A 16 -5.97 -12.06 9.39
C LYS A 16 -4.63 -11.64 8.75
N TYR A 17 -3.83 -12.60 8.27
CA TYR A 17 -2.56 -12.32 7.59
C TYR A 17 -2.76 -11.65 6.23
N ARG A 18 -3.77 -12.06 5.46
CA ARG A 18 -4.10 -11.41 4.18
C ARG A 18 -4.51 -9.96 4.38
N GLU A 19 -5.24 -9.66 5.46
CA GLU A 19 -5.65 -8.30 5.82
C GLU A 19 -4.42 -7.42 6.14
N TYR A 20 -3.46 -7.91 6.93
CA TYR A 20 -2.23 -7.16 7.23
C TYR A 20 -1.35 -6.92 6.00
N ILE A 21 -1.22 -7.91 5.12
CA ILE A 21 -0.46 -7.75 3.87
C ILE A 21 -1.13 -6.70 2.96
N GLY A 22 -2.46 -6.72 2.86
CA GLY A 22 -3.21 -5.71 2.10
C GLY A 22 -3.01 -4.30 2.66
N LEU A 23 -3.02 -4.15 3.99
CA LEU A 23 -2.73 -2.87 4.65
C LEU A 23 -1.30 -2.40 4.39
N GLY A 24 -0.31 -3.28 4.51
CA GLY A 24 1.08 -2.95 4.22
C GLY A 24 1.29 -2.52 2.77
N ALA A 25 0.67 -3.24 1.81
CA ALA A 25 0.71 -2.87 0.40
C ALA A 25 0.04 -1.52 0.12
N GLU A 26 -1.09 -1.24 0.76
CA GLU A 26 -1.78 0.04 0.62
C GLU A 26 -0.94 1.21 1.14
N ILE A 27 -0.32 1.05 2.30
CA ILE A 27 0.58 2.05 2.88
C ILE A 27 1.81 2.27 1.98
N ALA A 28 2.43 1.19 1.50
CA ALA A 28 3.58 1.27 0.61
C ALA A 28 3.23 1.98 -0.71
N ALA A 29 2.10 1.63 -1.32
CA ALA A 29 1.61 2.25 -2.55
C ALA A 29 1.31 3.75 -2.37
N THR A 30 0.82 4.14 -1.20
CA THR A 30 0.51 5.55 -0.88
C THR A 30 1.76 6.45 -0.98
N LEU A 31 2.95 5.92 -0.69
CA LEU A 31 4.22 6.64 -0.84
C LEU A 31 4.87 6.39 -2.20
N ALA A 32 4.88 5.14 -2.67
CA ALA A 32 5.58 4.75 -3.89
C ALA A 32 4.98 5.38 -5.15
N VAL A 33 3.65 5.47 -5.25
CA VAL A 33 2.97 5.99 -6.45
C VAL A 33 3.29 7.47 -6.68
N PRO A 34 3.12 8.39 -5.71
CA PRO A 34 3.45 9.80 -5.91
C PRO A 34 4.93 10.05 -6.22
N LEU A 35 5.83 9.31 -5.58
CA LEU A 35 7.26 9.39 -5.84
C LEU A 35 7.61 8.92 -7.25
N PHE A 36 7.06 7.79 -7.68
CA PHE A 36 7.29 7.24 -9.02
C PHE A 36 6.74 8.15 -10.11
N VAL A 37 5.53 8.68 -9.90
CA VAL A 37 4.91 9.65 -10.81
C VAL A 37 5.73 10.94 -10.88
N GLY A 38 6.16 11.48 -9.73
CA GLY A 38 7.02 12.67 -9.69
C GLY A 38 8.34 12.47 -10.42
N TYR A 39 8.96 11.29 -10.26
CA TYR A 39 10.19 10.92 -10.98
C TYR A 39 9.98 10.83 -12.49
N LEU A 40 8.90 10.18 -12.95
CA LEU A 40 8.59 10.08 -14.39
C LEU A 40 8.37 11.45 -15.01
N PHE A 41 7.65 12.33 -14.32
CA PHE A 41 7.45 13.69 -14.79
C PHE A 41 8.74 14.51 -14.81
N ASP A 42 9.59 14.35 -13.81
CA ASP A 42 10.91 14.99 -13.77
C ASP A 42 11.83 14.55 -14.92
N GLN A 43 11.71 13.29 -15.38
CA GLN A 43 12.41 12.80 -16.57
C GLN A 43 11.81 13.38 -17.86
N TYR A 44 10.48 13.46 -17.94
CA TYR A 44 9.79 13.97 -19.13
C TYR A 44 10.01 15.48 -19.35
N PHE A 45 9.99 16.28 -18.28
CA PHE A 45 10.16 17.74 -18.34
C PHE A 45 11.60 18.21 -18.13
N GLY A 46 12.52 17.30 -17.77
CA GLY A 46 13.91 17.67 -17.44
C GLY A 46 14.03 18.48 -16.14
N THR A 47 13.01 18.47 -15.29
CA THR A 47 12.94 19.25 -14.04
C THR A 47 13.51 18.49 -12.82
N SER A 48 14.24 17.39 -13.04
CA SER A 48 14.79 16.56 -11.96
C SER A 48 15.58 17.42 -10.94
N PRO A 49 15.28 17.38 -9.61
CA PRO A 49 14.31 16.55 -8.89
C PRO A 49 13.07 17.31 -8.34
N TRP A 50 12.62 18.40 -8.99
CA TRP A 50 11.58 19.27 -8.44
C TRP A 50 10.20 18.59 -8.32
N LEU A 51 9.76 17.85 -9.34
CA LEU A 51 8.45 17.18 -9.31
C LEU A 51 8.48 15.93 -8.43
N LEU A 52 9.63 15.27 -8.30
CA LEU A 52 9.86 14.22 -7.32
C LEU A 52 9.70 14.76 -5.89
N LEU A 53 10.25 15.94 -5.58
CA LEU A 53 10.08 16.58 -4.27
C LEU A 53 8.62 16.93 -3.99
N ALA A 54 7.90 17.47 -4.99
CA ALA A 54 6.47 17.72 -4.88
C ALA A 54 5.69 16.42 -4.64
N GLY A 55 6.00 15.36 -5.41
CA GLY A 55 5.42 14.02 -5.24
C GLY A 55 5.70 13.43 -3.86
N ALA A 56 6.91 13.62 -3.33
CA ALA A 56 7.27 13.21 -1.97
C ALA A 56 6.42 13.92 -0.91
N PHE A 57 6.24 15.23 -1.05
CA PHE A 57 5.42 16.02 -0.13
C PHE A 57 3.96 15.55 -0.13
N VAL A 58 3.39 15.35 -1.32
CA VAL A 58 2.04 14.77 -1.46
C VAL A 58 1.97 13.37 -0.85
N GLY A 59 2.97 12.53 -1.10
CA GLY A 59 3.06 11.18 -0.53
C GLY A 59 3.03 11.19 1.00
N ILE A 60 3.76 12.10 1.64
CA ILE A 60 3.76 12.27 3.10
C ILE A 60 2.36 12.63 3.61
N LEU A 61 1.68 13.60 2.99
CA LEU A 61 0.33 14.00 3.38
C LEU A 61 -0.66 12.83 3.26
N LEU A 62 -0.60 12.09 2.16
CA LEU A 62 -1.45 10.91 1.93
C LEU A 62 -1.15 9.77 2.90
N PHE A 63 0.13 9.58 3.25
CA PHE A 63 0.54 8.58 4.23
C PHE A 63 -0.06 8.88 5.60
N PHE A 64 0.07 10.11 6.10
CA PHE A 64 -0.55 10.51 7.36
C PHE A 64 -2.08 10.33 7.33
N ASN A 65 -2.74 10.78 6.26
CA ASN A 65 -4.18 10.59 6.08
C ASN A 65 -4.58 9.10 6.11
N SER A 66 -3.78 8.23 5.50
CA SER A 66 -4.00 6.79 5.51
C SER A 66 -3.85 6.18 6.90
N ILE A 67 -2.84 6.60 7.68
CA ILE A 67 -2.67 6.17 9.08
C ILE A 67 -3.88 6.56 9.93
N PHE A 68 -4.34 7.82 9.86
CA PHE A 68 -5.54 8.24 10.59
C PHE A 68 -6.80 7.48 10.17
N ARG A 69 -6.92 7.13 8.89
CA ARG A 69 -8.03 6.31 8.39
C ARG A 69 -7.96 4.88 8.93
N ILE A 70 -6.77 4.27 8.95
CA ILE A 70 -6.55 2.92 9.48
C ILE A 70 -6.84 2.90 10.98
N ALA A 71 -6.31 3.85 11.74
CA ALA A 71 -6.56 3.97 13.18
C ALA A 71 -8.07 4.06 13.49
N ARG A 72 -8.82 4.89 12.75
CA ARG A 72 -10.28 4.99 12.90
C ARG A 72 -11.02 3.70 12.50
N LYS A 73 -10.56 3.01 11.45
CA LYS A 73 -11.11 1.70 11.04
C LYS A 73 -10.93 0.64 12.11
N LEU A 74 -9.78 0.64 12.78
CA LEU A 74 -9.48 -0.30 13.87
C LEU A 74 -10.35 -0.02 15.09
N ASN A 75 -10.50 1.25 15.48
CA ASN A 75 -11.34 1.64 16.62
C ASN A 75 -12.83 1.31 16.41
N LYS A 76 -13.36 1.42 15.18
CA LYS A 76 -14.76 1.10 14.87
C LYS A 76 -15.09 -0.41 14.80
N LYS A 77 -14.07 -1.27 14.78
CA LYS A 77 -14.22 -2.74 14.67
C LYS A 77 -14.23 -3.42 16.06
N GLU A 78 -13.89 -2.68 17.11
CA GLU A 78 -14.19 -3.01 18.52
C GLU A 78 -15.61 -2.57 18.88
#